data_AF-A0A954GPF2-F1
#
_entry.id   AF-A0A954GPF2-F1
#
_cell.length_a   1.000
_cell.length_b   1.000
_cell.length_c   1.000
_cell.angle_alpha   90.00
_cell.angle_beta   90.00
_cell.angle_gamma   90.00
#
_symmetry.space_group_name_H-M   'P 1'
#
loop_
_entity.id
_entity.type
_entity.pdbx_description
1 polymer ?
#
loop_
_entity_poly.entity_id
_entity_poly.type
_entity_poly.pdbx_seq_one_letter_code
_entity_poly.pdbx_strand_id
1 'polypeptide(L)'
;VVDEGETVGLKLYATEGEAERQTRRGLVRLFFIAMSSQFREQLKWFPNLEGLLVQGMALPEGKHLRGQLMWRMAERCLAVTKDIPRTPGAWNDAVKRGQNQLSVAVQDLVGLLEPLLSSCRDIRKTLSHQQPPALQPLVEDLREQLDTLIAKGFFEFVPWAWLVQYPRYFKGMSQRWSKAVAGGFQKDRRAQSSFSKYWERWQMAYHQLCEAKLAVPPQIPSIPLQNYRWMLEEFRISLFAQQLGAVLPVSEKRLDELWARYLSSERPQ
;
A
#
# COMPACT_ATOMS: atom_id res chain seq x y z
N VAL A 1 -18.23 11.78 9.03
CA VAL A 1 -17.54 12.69 8.09
C VAL A 1 -17.00 11.83 6.94
N VAL A 2 -16.99 12.32 5.70
CA VAL A 2 -16.45 11.57 4.55
C VAL A 2 -15.61 12.51 3.68
N ASP A 3 -14.58 11.96 3.05
CA ASP A 3 -13.76 12.63 2.04
C ASP A 3 -14.52 12.69 0.71
N GLU A 4 -14.76 13.89 0.18
CA GLU A 4 -15.42 14.13 -1.12
C GLU A 4 -14.42 14.59 -2.19
N GLY A 5 -13.11 14.47 -1.92
CA GLY A 5 -12.03 14.87 -2.82
C GLY A 5 -11.62 16.33 -2.64
N GLU A 6 -12.55 17.26 -2.78
CA GLU A 6 -12.27 18.71 -2.59
C GLU A 6 -12.85 19.25 -1.28
N THR A 7 -13.88 18.60 -0.78
CA THR A 7 -14.63 18.96 0.42
C THR A 7 -14.71 17.80 1.41
N VAL A 8 -15.35 18.04 2.55
CA VAL A 8 -15.78 16.98 3.45
C VAL A 8 -17.29 17.02 3.62
N GLY A 9 -17.89 15.84 3.66
CA GLY A 9 -19.33 15.67 3.79
C GLY A 9 -19.75 14.90 5.04
N LEU A 10 -21.05 14.72 5.19
CA LEU A 10 -21.65 13.82 6.17
C LEU A 10 -22.42 12.72 5.42
N LYS A 11 -22.11 11.46 5.74
CA LYS A 11 -22.75 10.28 5.16
C LYS A 11 -22.93 9.22 6.24
N LEU A 12 -24.10 8.58 6.24
CA LEU A 12 -24.39 7.43 7.08
C LEU A 12 -23.90 6.15 6.40
N TYR A 13 -23.37 5.23 7.20
CA TYR A 13 -22.89 3.92 6.76
C TYR A 13 -23.58 2.82 7.54
N ALA A 14 -23.74 1.65 6.92
CA ALA A 14 -24.46 0.52 7.51
C ALA A 14 -23.73 -0.13 8.69
N THR A 15 -22.41 0.01 8.79
CA THR A 15 -21.60 -0.58 9.85
C THR A 15 -20.74 0.47 10.53
N GLU A 16 -20.51 0.30 11.84
CA GLU A 16 -19.64 1.17 12.64
C GLU A 16 -18.21 1.20 12.08
N GLY A 17 -17.66 0.03 11.76
CA GLY A 17 -16.30 -0.07 11.22
C GLY A 17 -16.10 0.70 9.91
N GLU A 18 -17.09 0.72 9.01
CA GLU A 18 -17.04 1.53 7.79
C GLU A 18 -17.17 3.02 8.11
N ALA A 19 -18.11 3.39 9.00
CA ALA A 19 -18.29 4.77 9.42
C ALA A 19 -17.01 5.37 10.04
N GLU A 20 -16.29 4.59 10.86
CA GLU A 20 -15.03 5.00 11.47
C GLU A 20 -13.91 5.18 10.44
N ARG A 21 -13.73 4.22 9.52
CA ARG A 21 -12.71 4.32 8.45
C ARG A 21 -12.92 5.57 7.60
N GLN A 22 -14.16 5.78 7.16
CA GLN A 22 -14.51 6.93 6.33
C GLN A 22 -14.39 8.24 7.09
N THR A 23 -14.72 8.24 8.39
CA THR A 23 -14.53 9.41 9.25
C THR A 23 -13.05 9.74 9.42
N ARG A 24 -12.18 8.75 9.68
CA ARG A 24 -10.73 8.99 9.78
C ARG A 24 -10.18 9.60 8.49
N ARG A 25 -10.55 9.07 7.33
CA ARG A 25 -10.15 9.64 6.03
C ARG A 25 -10.70 11.05 5.82
N GLY A 26 -11.97 11.28 6.15
CA GLY A 26 -12.60 12.60 6.08
C GLY A 26 -11.91 13.64 6.98
N LEU A 27 -11.44 13.24 8.16
CA LEU A 27 -10.65 14.11 9.03
C LEU A 27 -9.27 14.45 8.43
N VAL A 28 -8.62 13.50 7.74
CA VAL A 28 -7.41 13.78 6.96
C VAL A 28 -7.69 14.81 5.88
N ARG A 29 -8.80 14.68 5.14
CA ARG A 29 -9.22 15.69 4.15
C ARG A 29 -9.47 17.06 4.77
N LEU A 30 -10.17 17.11 5.91
CA LEU A 30 -10.45 18.37 6.61
C LEU A 30 -9.14 19.07 7.03
N PHE A 31 -8.20 18.32 7.59
CA PHE A 31 -6.86 18.84 7.93
C PHE A 31 -6.07 19.24 6.67
N PHE A 32 -6.14 18.45 5.61
CA PHE A 32 -5.49 18.73 4.33
C PHE A 32 -5.91 20.07 3.74
N ILE A 33 -7.22 20.34 3.72
CA ILE A 33 -7.79 21.60 3.22
C ILE A 33 -7.26 22.77 4.07
N ALA A 34 -7.34 22.65 5.40
CA ALA A 34 -6.90 23.68 6.34
C ALA A 34 -5.39 23.98 6.26
N MET A 35 -4.58 22.97 5.94
CA MET A 35 -3.11 23.03 5.95
C MET A 35 -2.48 23.09 4.54
N SER A 36 -3.30 23.31 3.49
CA SER A 36 -2.86 23.16 2.10
C SER A 36 -1.74 24.12 1.68
N SER A 37 -1.67 25.32 2.25
CA SER A 37 -0.60 26.28 1.97
C SER A 37 0.72 25.86 2.62
N GLN A 38 0.68 25.32 3.83
CA GLN A 38 1.85 24.82 4.55
C GLN A 38 2.46 23.61 3.83
N PHE A 39 1.64 22.66 3.35
CA PHE A 39 2.17 21.53 2.57
C PHE A 39 2.80 21.98 1.24
N ARG A 40 2.19 22.95 0.55
CA ARG A 40 2.77 23.54 -0.67
C ARG A 40 4.13 24.20 -0.38
N GLU A 41 4.25 24.89 0.75
CA GLU A 41 5.51 25.49 1.16
C GLU A 41 6.58 24.43 1.46
N GLN A 42 6.22 23.36 2.17
CA GLN A 42 7.15 22.25 2.45
C GLN A 42 7.68 21.59 1.17
N LEU A 43 6.84 21.44 0.15
CA LEU A 43 7.29 20.87 -1.12
C LEU A 43 8.39 21.69 -1.81
N LYS A 44 8.44 23.01 -1.63
CA LYS A 44 9.50 23.84 -2.23
C LYS A 44 10.90 23.47 -1.72
N TRP A 45 10.97 22.99 -0.48
CA TRP A 45 12.20 22.61 0.21
C TRP A 45 12.41 21.09 0.22
N PHE A 46 11.54 20.33 -0.46
CA PHE A 46 11.63 18.88 -0.49
C PHE A 46 12.87 18.44 -1.30
N PRO A 47 13.80 17.66 -0.70
CA PRO A 47 15.03 17.25 -1.36
C PRO A 47 14.79 16.55 -2.70
N ASN A 48 15.45 17.02 -3.76
CA ASN A 48 15.40 16.44 -5.11
C ASN A 48 13.97 16.21 -5.65
N LEU A 49 13.02 17.09 -5.33
CA LEU A 49 11.62 16.91 -5.73
C LEU A 49 11.46 16.74 -7.25
N GLU A 50 12.08 17.60 -8.07
CA GLU A 50 11.95 17.51 -9.53
C GLU A 50 12.48 16.19 -10.09
N GLY A 51 13.61 15.70 -9.57
CA GLY A 51 14.13 14.38 -9.92
C GLY A 51 13.11 13.29 -9.60
N LEU A 52 12.60 13.27 -8.38
CA LEU A 52 11.59 12.30 -7.90
C LEU A 52 10.31 12.33 -8.74
N LEU A 53 9.84 13.51 -9.14
CA LEU A 53 8.65 13.65 -9.99
C LEU A 53 8.87 13.06 -11.37
N VAL A 54 10.04 13.31 -11.98
CA VAL A 54 10.42 12.70 -13.25
C VAL A 54 10.49 11.17 -13.11
N GLN A 55 11.08 10.66 -12.04
CA GLN A 55 11.08 9.21 -11.76
C GLN A 55 9.65 8.66 -11.63
N GLY A 56 8.80 9.39 -10.91
CA GLY A 56 7.43 9.03 -10.59
C GLY A 56 6.50 8.96 -11.80
N MET A 57 6.82 9.63 -12.92
CA MET A 57 6.02 9.61 -14.15
C MET A 57 5.77 8.20 -14.70
N ALA A 58 6.65 7.24 -14.39
CA ALA A 58 6.46 5.85 -14.79
C ALA A 58 5.38 5.13 -13.96
N LEU A 59 5.06 5.59 -12.75
CA LEU A 59 4.04 5.00 -11.90
C LEU A 59 2.63 5.33 -12.38
N PRO A 60 1.63 4.49 -12.06
CA PRO A 60 0.24 4.87 -12.20
C PRO A 60 -0.04 6.17 -11.46
N GLU A 61 -0.68 7.12 -12.14
CA GLU A 61 -0.98 8.46 -11.62
C GLU A 61 0.25 9.31 -11.23
N GLY A 62 1.45 8.98 -11.73
CA GLY A 62 2.69 9.71 -11.44
C GLY A 62 2.62 11.22 -11.69
N LYS A 63 1.82 11.66 -12.67
CA LYS A 63 1.56 13.08 -12.95
C LYS A 63 0.92 13.85 -11.77
N HIS A 64 0.29 13.14 -10.83
CA HIS A 64 -0.35 13.69 -9.64
C HIS A 64 0.52 13.60 -8.38
N LEU A 65 1.76 13.10 -8.49
CA LEU A 65 2.61 12.78 -7.32
C LEU A 65 2.79 13.97 -6.37
N ARG A 66 2.89 15.22 -6.84
CA ARG A 66 2.93 16.41 -5.97
C ARG A 66 1.73 16.46 -5.00
N GLY A 67 0.51 16.30 -5.52
CA GLY A 67 -0.70 16.32 -4.69
C GLY A 67 -0.76 15.11 -3.76
N GLN A 68 -0.34 13.95 -4.24
CA GLN A 68 -0.27 12.73 -3.43
C GLN A 68 0.73 12.84 -2.26
N LEU A 69 1.86 13.52 -2.47
CA LEU A 69 2.83 13.82 -1.40
C LEU A 69 2.21 14.70 -0.33
N MET A 70 1.53 15.78 -0.72
CA MET A 70 0.84 16.64 0.24
C MET A 70 -0.24 15.87 1.02
N TRP A 71 -0.99 15.00 0.34
CA TRP A 71 -1.98 14.13 0.98
C TRP A 71 -1.34 13.22 2.02
N ARG A 72 -0.21 12.57 1.67
CA ARG A 72 0.53 11.72 2.62
C ARG A 72 1.14 12.50 3.77
N MET A 73 1.59 13.74 3.55
CA MET A 73 2.02 14.60 4.66
C MET A 73 0.86 14.82 5.64
N ALA A 74 -0.34 15.12 5.16
CA ALA A 74 -1.52 15.31 6.00
C ALA A 74 -1.92 14.04 6.76
N GLU A 75 -1.93 12.88 6.09
CA GLU A 75 -2.23 11.59 6.72
C GLU A 75 -1.22 11.27 7.83
N ARG A 76 0.08 11.43 7.56
CA ARG A 76 1.16 11.23 8.56
C ARG A 76 1.02 12.17 9.74
N CYS A 77 0.72 13.44 9.50
CA CYS A 77 0.51 14.43 10.57
C CYS A 77 -0.61 14.01 11.52
N LEU A 78 -1.73 13.50 11.00
CA LEU A 78 -2.86 13.09 11.83
C LEU A 78 -2.75 11.67 12.40
N ALA A 79 -1.77 10.86 11.98
CA ALA A 79 -1.58 9.49 12.47
C ALA A 79 -1.34 9.40 14.00
N VAL A 80 -0.88 10.49 14.63
CA VAL A 80 -0.74 10.57 16.10
C VAL A 80 -2.07 10.68 16.85
N THR A 81 -3.16 11.02 16.16
CA THR A 81 -4.50 11.12 16.74
C THR A 81 -5.19 9.77 16.71
N LYS A 82 -5.13 9.06 17.85
CA LYS A 82 -5.69 7.71 17.99
C LYS A 82 -7.23 7.70 17.95
N ASP A 83 -7.84 8.57 18.73
CA ASP A 83 -9.30 8.63 18.86
C ASP A 83 -9.90 9.59 17.84
N ILE A 84 -11.10 9.26 17.35
CA ILE A 84 -11.83 10.13 16.43
C ILE A 84 -12.34 11.35 17.22
N PRO A 85 -11.87 12.59 16.96
CA PRO A 85 -12.39 13.77 17.64
C PRO A 85 -13.86 13.98 17.29
N ARG A 86 -14.72 13.97 18.32
CA ARG A 86 -16.18 14.16 18.20
C ARG A 86 -16.64 15.57 18.63
N THR A 87 -15.73 16.41 19.11
CA THR A 87 -16.03 17.78 19.56
C THR A 87 -15.08 18.79 18.90
N PRO A 88 -15.48 20.08 18.78
CA PRO A 88 -14.61 21.12 18.25
C PRO A 88 -13.30 21.27 19.04
N GLY A 89 -13.34 21.16 20.38
CA GLY A 89 -12.14 21.21 21.22
C GLY A 89 -11.18 20.06 20.91
N ALA A 90 -11.68 18.83 20.87
CA ALA A 90 -10.87 17.66 20.54
C ALA A 90 -10.27 17.74 19.13
N TRP A 91 -11.02 18.31 18.17
CA TRP A 91 -10.53 18.57 16.82
C TRP A 91 -9.40 19.60 16.81
N ASN A 92 -9.57 20.74 17.49
CA ASN A 92 -8.53 21.77 17.58
C ASN A 92 -7.23 21.23 18.20
N ASP A 93 -7.35 20.37 19.21
CA ASP A 93 -6.18 19.72 19.80
C ASP A 93 -5.52 18.73 18.85
N ALA A 94 -6.31 17.97 18.06
CA ALA A 94 -5.80 17.08 17.02
C ALA A 94 -5.05 17.85 15.93
N VAL A 95 -5.59 19.00 15.49
CA VAL A 95 -4.95 19.89 14.52
C VAL A 95 -3.61 20.40 15.05
N LYS A 96 -3.57 20.92 16.29
CA LYS A 96 -2.32 21.41 16.91
C LYS A 96 -1.26 20.31 17.00
N ARG A 97 -1.66 19.11 17.45
CA ARG A 97 -0.75 17.95 17.49
C ARG A 97 -0.24 17.60 16.09
N GLY A 98 -1.13 17.55 15.10
CA GLY A 98 -0.77 17.22 13.73
C GLY A 98 0.16 18.25 13.08
N GLN A 99 -0.04 19.54 13.34
CA GLN A 99 0.86 20.61 12.89
C GLN A 99 2.30 20.39 13.38
N ASN A 100 2.46 19.97 14.64
CA ASN A 100 3.76 19.68 15.23
C ASN A 100 4.44 18.43 14.64
N GLN A 101 3.71 17.62 13.86
CA GLN A 101 4.25 16.42 13.19
C GLN A 101 4.70 16.68 11.75
N LEU A 102 4.55 17.90 11.22
CA LEU A 102 4.82 18.18 9.82
C LEU A 102 6.27 17.86 9.41
N SER A 103 7.25 18.23 10.24
CA SER A 103 8.66 17.94 9.97
C SER A 103 8.94 16.43 9.93
N VAL A 104 8.35 15.67 10.85
CA VAL A 104 8.44 14.20 10.89
C VAL A 104 7.79 13.58 9.66
N ALA A 105 6.60 14.04 9.27
CA ALA A 105 5.90 13.58 8.08
C ALA A 105 6.71 13.81 6.79
N VAL A 106 7.39 14.96 6.69
CA VAL A 106 8.28 15.25 5.56
C VAL A 106 9.49 14.31 5.55
N GLN A 107 10.16 14.14 6.70
CA GLN A 107 11.32 13.26 6.83
C GLN A 107 10.99 11.80 6.47
N ASP A 108 9.85 11.30 6.95
CA ASP A 108 9.31 9.98 6.63
C ASP A 108 9.16 9.78 5.12
N LEU A 109 8.59 10.77 4.42
CA LEU A 109 8.40 10.71 2.97
C LEU A 109 9.71 10.82 2.19
N VAL A 110 10.63 11.69 2.63
CA VAL A 110 11.98 11.80 2.06
C VAL A 110 12.71 10.46 2.15
N GLY A 111 12.64 9.81 3.31
CA GLY A 111 13.26 8.50 3.53
C GLY A 111 12.64 7.38 2.70
N LEU A 112 11.38 7.50 2.30
CA LEU A 112 10.65 6.47 1.56
C LEU A 112 10.75 6.61 0.04
N LEU A 113 10.63 7.83 -0.50
CA LEU A 113 10.38 8.01 -1.94
C LEU A 113 11.50 7.50 -2.83
N GLU A 114 12.75 7.86 -2.54
CA GLU A 114 13.88 7.45 -3.38
C GLU A 114 14.06 5.92 -3.37
N PRO A 115 14.07 5.22 -2.21
CA PRO A 115 14.08 3.76 -2.21
C PRO A 115 12.91 3.11 -2.93
N LEU A 116 11.69 3.68 -2.83
CA LEU A 116 10.50 3.16 -3.48
C LEU A 116 10.61 3.27 -5.00
N LEU A 117 10.95 4.46 -5.51
CA LEU A 117 11.02 4.73 -6.95
C LEU A 117 12.20 4.01 -7.62
N SER A 118 13.37 3.99 -6.99
CA SER A 118 14.55 3.30 -7.51
C SER A 118 14.34 1.79 -7.59
N SER A 119 13.91 1.15 -6.51
CA SER A 119 13.67 -0.30 -6.51
C SER A 119 12.54 -0.73 -7.45
N CYS A 120 11.49 0.09 -7.59
CA CYS A 120 10.44 -0.13 -8.60
C CYS A 120 10.99 -0.04 -10.03
N ARG A 121 11.87 0.93 -10.31
CA ARG A 121 12.51 1.07 -11.62
C ARG A 121 13.40 -0.13 -11.93
N ASP A 122 14.18 -0.59 -10.97
CA ASP A 122 15.11 -1.71 -11.14
C ASP A 122 14.37 -3.00 -11.51
N ILE A 123 13.28 -3.32 -10.81
CA ILE A 123 12.49 -4.51 -11.14
C ILE A 123 11.78 -4.35 -12.49
N ARG A 124 11.26 -3.17 -12.83
CA ARG A 124 10.65 -2.92 -14.15
C ARG A 124 11.64 -3.11 -15.29
N LYS A 125 12.85 -2.57 -15.13
CA LYS A 125 13.93 -2.74 -16.10
C LYS A 125 14.30 -4.23 -16.26
N THR A 126 14.39 -4.95 -15.14
CA THR A 126 14.62 -6.40 -15.14
C THR A 126 13.55 -7.15 -15.95
N LEU A 127 12.28 -6.78 -15.75
CA LEU A 127 11.13 -7.40 -16.41
C LEU A 127 10.91 -6.94 -17.85
N SER A 128 11.54 -5.86 -18.32
CA SER A 128 11.38 -5.37 -19.70
C SER A 128 12.31 -6.03 -20.72
N HIS A 129 13.41 -6.64 -20.27
CA HIS A 129 14.35 -7.33 -21.16
C HIS A 129 13.73 -8.60 -21.74
N GLN A 130 14.12 -8.97 -22.97
CA GLN A 130 13.71 -10.23 -23.59
C GLN A 130 14.32 -11.40 -22.80
N GLN A 131 13.47 -12.37 -22.45
CA GLN A 131 13.85 -13.53 -21.64
C GLN A 131 13.61 -14.84 -22.41
N PRO A 132 14.35 -15.91 -22.08
CA PRO A 132 14.05 -17.25 -22.56
C PRO A 132 12.59 -17.64 -22.26
N PRO A 133 11.87 -18.29 -23.20
CA PRO A 133 10.48 -18.71 -22.98
C PRO A 133 10.26 -19.54 -21.72
N ALA A 134 11.27 -20.31 -21.29
CA ALA A 134 11.21 -21.11 -20.07
C ALA A 134 10.99 -20.27 -18.79
N LEU A 135 11.43 -19.01 -18.77
CA LEU A 135 11.26 -18.10 -17.62
C LEU A 135 9.94 -17.32 -17.65
N GLN A 136 9.13 -17.49 -18.71
CA GLN A 136 7.91 -16.72 -18.89
C GLN A 136 6.95 -16.78 -17.69
N PRO A 137 6.69 -17.95 -17.05
CA PRO A 137 5.81 -18.00 -15.87
C PRO A 137 6.32 -17.18 -14.68
N LEU A 138 7.64 -17.06 -14.51
CA LEU A 138 8.24 -16.22 -13.47
C LEU A 138 8.07 -14.74 -13.79
N VAL A 139 8.26 -14.35 -15.05
CA VAL A 139 8.08 -12.96 -15.51
C VAL A 139 6.63 -12.52 -15.33
N GLU A 140 5.68 -13.39 -15.68
CA GLU A 140 4.24 -13.12 -15.54
C GLU A 140 3.86 -12.90 -14.09
N ASP A 141 4.26 -13.80 -13.18
CA ASP A 141 3.95 -13.65 -11.75
C ASP A 141 4.62 -12.41 -11.13
N LEU A 142 5.88 -12.10 -11.51
CA LEU A 142 6.56 -10.88 -11.04
C LEU A 142 5.89 -9.59 -11.54
N ARG A 143 5.42 -9.58 -12.80
CA ARG A 143 4.66 -8.46 -13.36
C ARG A 143 3.32 -8.31 -12.66
N GLU A 144 2.58 -9.39 -12.46
CA GLU A 144 1.32 -9.39 -11.74
C GLU A 144 1.48 -8.88 -10.30
N GLN A 145 2.51 -9.36 -9.58
CA GLN A 145 2.81 -8.90 -8.23
C GLN A 145 3.14 -7.40 -8.21
N LEU A 146 3.97 -6.94 -9.15
CA LEU A 146 4.32 -5.53 -9.27
C LEU A 146 3.07 -4.69 -9.56
N ASP A 147 2.34 -4.98 -10.63
CA ASP A 147 1.17 -4.23 -11.07
C ASP A 147 0.08 -4.18 -9.99
N THR A 148 -0.05 -5.25 -9.20
CA THR A 148 -0.97 -5.25 -8.06
C THR A 148 -0.50 -4.33 -6.93
N LEU A 149 0.81 -4.32 -6.60
CA LEU A 149 1.35 -3.46 -5.55
C LEU A 149 1.27 -1.97 -5.92
N ILE A 150 1.56 -1.63 -7.18
CA ILE A 150 1.54 -0.26 -7.69
C ILE A 150 0.26 0.09 -8.45
N ALA A 151 -0.84 -0.62 -8.20
CA ALA A 151 -2.14 -0.31 -8.81
C ALA A 151 -2.54 1.16 -8.63
N LYS A 152 -3.39 1.68 -9.52
CA LYS A 152 -3.90 3.06 -9.44
C LYS A 152 -4.32 3.40 -8.00
N GLY A 153 -3.90 4.55 -7.47
CA GLY A 153 -4.18 4.97 -6.09
C GLY A 153 -3.33 4.32 -4.99
N PHE A 154 -2.39 3.41 -5.28
CA PHE A 154 -1.61 2.73 -4.22
C PHE A 154 -0.95 3.73 -3.26
N PHE A 155 -0.37 4.79 -3.83
CA PHE A 155 0.35 5.79 -3.06
C PHE A 155 -0.58 6.68 -2.23
N GLU A 156 -1.91 6.60 -2.33
CA GLU A 156 -2.84 7.31 -1.44
C GLU A 156 -3.60 6.38 -0.48
N PHE A 157 -3.89 5.15 -0.89
CA PHE A 157 -4.79 4.25 -0.16
C PHE A 157 -4.09 3.16 0.63
N VAL A 158 -2.86 2.79 0.27
CA VAL A 158 -2.11 1.76 1.01
C VAL A 158 -1.78 2.29 2.42
N PRO A 159 -2.05 1.54 3.50
CA PRO A 159 -1.69 1.99 4.84
C PRO A 159 -0.19 2.24 4.97
N TRP A 160 0.20 3.31 5.67
CA TRP A 160 1.61 3.70 5.80
C TRP A 160 2.54 2.56 6.23
N ALA A 161 2.12 1.75 7.21
CA ALA A 161 2.88 0.60 7.72
C ALA A 161 3.27 -0.41 6.64
N TRP A 162 2.47 -0.52 5.57
CA TRP A 162 2.73 -1.39 4.43
C TRP A 162 3.43 -0.66 3.30
N LEU A 163 3.10 0.62 3.05
CA LEU A 163 3.75 1.42 2.01
C LEU A 163 5.26 1.52 2.24
N VAL A 164 5.71 1.67 3.49
CA VAL A 164 7.15 1.70 3.83
C VAL A 164 7.88 0.38 3.54
N GLN A 165 7.15 -0.73 3.34
CA GLN A 165 7.71 -2.03 3.01
C GLN A 165 7.89 -2.24 1.50
N TYR A 166 7.35 -1.37 0.66
CA TYR A 166 7.41 -1.51 -0.80
C TYR A 166 8.84 -1.65 -1.33
N PRO A 167 9.83 -0.84 -0.88
CA PRO A 167 11.22 -1.05 -1.29
C PRO A 167 11.74 -2.46 -0.99
N ARG A 168 11.34 -3.04 0.15
CA ARG A 168 11.72 -4.42 0.52
C ARG A 168 11.03 -5.45 -0.37
N TYR A 169 9.75 -5.26 -0.69
CA TYR A 169 9.03 -6.15 -1.61
C TYR A 169 9.65 -6.13 -3.02
N PHE A 170 9.95 -4.95 -3.56
CA PHE A 170 10.61 -4.83 -4.87
C PHE A 170 12.03 -5.42 -4.86
N LYS A 171 12.79 -5.20 -3.79
CA LYS A 171 14.09 -5.87 -3.62
C LYS A 171 13.95 -7.40 -3.53
N GLY A 172 12.88 -7.89 -2.90
CA GLY A 172 12.54 -9.32 -2.84
C GLY A 172 12.28 -9.91 -4.21
N MET A 173 11.53 -9.20 -5.06
CA MET A 173 11.33 -9.55 -6.47
C MET A 173 12.66 -9.63 -7.24
N SER A 174 13.54 -8.64 -7.08
CA SER A 174 14.85 -8.64 -7.72
C SER A 174 15.74 -9.80 -7.25
N GLN A 175 15.72 -10.14 -5.95
CA GLN A 175 16.43 -11.30 -5.43
C GLN A 175 15.88 -12.63 -5.96
N ARG A 176 14.54 -12.74 -6.05
CA ARG A 176 13.88 -13.91 -6.64
C ARG A 176 14.33 -14.11 -8.08
N TRP A 177 14.27 -13.06 -8.88
CA TRP A 177 14.75 -13.06 -10.25
C TRP A 177 16.20 -13.53 -10.35
N SER A 178 17.11 -12.89 -9.62
CA SER A 178 18.54 -13.21 -9.64
C SER A 178 18.81 -14.69 -9.29
N LYS A 179 18.16 -15.23 -8.26
CA LYS A 179 18.31 -16.64 -7.89
C LYS A 179 17.76 -17.59 -8.93
N ALA A 180 16.61 -17.26 -9.52
CA ALA A 180 15.97 -18.12 -10.52
C ALA A 180 16.84 -18.24 -11.79
N VAL A 181 17.39 -17.13 -12.29
CA VAL A 181 18.25 -17.13 -13.48
C VAL A 181 19.62 -17.75 -13.23
N ALA A 182 20.12 -17.72 -11.99
CA ALA A 182 21.37 -18.35 -11.57
C ALA A 182 21.25 -19.88 -11.32
N GLY A 183 20.34 -20.56 -12.03
CA GLY A 183 20.12 -22.01 -11.91
C GLY A 183 19.10 -22.42 -10.84
N GLY A 184 18.52 -21.48 -10.10
CA GLY A 184 17.51 -21.75 -9.06
C GLY A 184 16.07 -21.97 -9.57
N PHE A 185 15.84 -21.95 -10.88
CA PHE A 185 14.49 -21.90 -11.45
C PHE A 185 13.55 -23.04 -11.01
N GLN A 186 14.04 -24.29 -10.91
CA GLN A 186 13.19 -25.41 -10.45
C GLN A 186 12.78 -25.27 -8.97
N LYS A 187 13.64 -24.68 -8.14
CA LYS A 187 13.30 -24.38 -6.74
C LYS A 187 12.25 -23.27 -6.68
N ASP A 188 12.39 -22.24 -7.52
CA ASP A 188 11.42 -21.16 -7.65
C ASP A 188 10.03 -21.71 -8.03
N ARG A 189 9.94 -22.55 -9.07
CA ARG A 189 8.67 -23.15 -9.51
C ARG A 189 7.95 -23.93 -8.41
N ARG A 190 8.70 -24.69 -7.60
CA ARG A 190 8.11 -25.41 -6.46
C ARG A 190 7.55 -24.45 -5.41
N ALA A 191 8.32 -23.42 -5.04
CA ALA A 191 7.87 -22.40 -4.09
C ALA A 191 6.66 -21.61 -4.62
N GLN A 192 6.65 -21.27 -5.92
CA GLN A 192 5.52 -20.64 -6.58
C GLN A 192 4.26 -21.52 -6.52
N SER A 193 4.39 -22.82 -6.77
CA SER A 193 3.26 -23.75 -6.73
C SER A 193 2.63 -23.82 -5.33
N SER A 194 3.44 -23.77 -4.27
CA SER A 194 2.95 -23.67 -2.89
C SER A 194 2.24 -22.34 -2.59
N PHE A 195 2.64 -21.27 -3.26
CA PHE A 195 2.08 -19.92 -3.09
C PHE A 195 0.75 -19.73 -3.84
N SER A 196 0.63 -20.23 -5.08
CA SER A 196 -0.48 -19.91 -5.99
C SER A 196 -1.86 -20.11 -5.38
N LYS A 197 -2.10 -21.22 -4.66
CA LYS A 197 -3.40 -21.51 -4.02
C LYS A 197 -3.87 -20.41 -3.05
N TYR A 198 -2.93 -19.74 -2.38
CA TYR A 198 -3.24 -18.68 -1.41
C TYR A 198 -3.55 -17.36 -2.11
N TRP A 199 -2.87 -17.10 -3.22
CA TRP A 199 -3.09 -15.95 -4.08
C TRP A 199 -4.44 -16.02 -4.79
N GLU A 200 -4.73 -17.14 -5.44
CA GLU A 200 -5.98 -17.37 -6.17
C GLU A 200 -7.21 -17.15 -5.26
N ARG A 201 -7.18 -17.68 -4.03
CA ARG A 201 -8.24 -17.46 -3.04
C ARG A 201 -8.48 -15.98 -2.76
N TRP A 202 -7.41 -15.21 -2.53
CA TRP A 202 -7.52 -13.77 -2.31
C TRP A 202 -8.05 -13.04 -3.54
N GLN A 203 -7.56 -13.38 -4.73
CA GLN A 203 -8.02 -12.77 -5.98
C GLN A 203 -9.51 -13.00 -6.20
N MET A 204 -9.99 -14.22 -6.00
CA MET A 204 -11.42 -14.55 -6.12
C MET A 204 -12.28 -13.72 -5.16
N ALA A 205 -11.90 -13.66 -3.88
CA ALA A 205 -12.63 -12.86 -2.89
C ALA A 205 -12.60 -11.36 -3.21
N TYR A 206 -11.44 -10.84 -3.62
CA TYR A 206 -11.29 -9.44 -3.99
C TYR A 206 -12.11 -9.08 -5.25
N HIS A 207 -12.16 -9.98 -6.23
CA HIS A 207 -12.98 -9.82 -7.43
C HIS A 207 -14.47 -9.78 -7.09
N GLN A 208 -14.94 -10.70 -6.23
CA GLN A 208 -16.34 -10.73 -5.78
C GLN A 208 -16.74 -9.42 -5.09
N LEU A 209 -15.86 -8.84 -4.25
CA LEU A 209 -16.12 -7.53 -3.62
C LEU A 209 -16.17 -6.39 -4.65
N CYS A 210 -15.33 -6.43 -5.68
CA CYS A 210 -15.36 -5.46 -6.78
C CYS A 210 -16.67 -5.58 -7.59
N GLU A 211 -17.08 -6.79 -7.95
CA GLU A 211 -18.33 -7.07 -8.69
C GLU A 211 -19.56 -6.61 -7.90
N ALA A 212 -19.57 -6.84 -6.58
CA ALA A 212 -20.61 -6.37 -5.68
C ALA A 212 -20.56 -4.85 -5.43
N LYS A 213 -19.60 -4.11 -6.02
CA LYS A 213 -19.35 -2.68 -5.79
C LYS A 213 -19.09 -2.34 -4.31
N LEU A 214 -18.60 -3.32 -3.56
CA LEU A 214 -18.22 -3.17 -2.16
C LEU A 214 -16.76 -2.72 -2.01
N ALA A 215 -15.92 -2.96 -3.03
CA ALA A 215 -14.54 -2.51 -3.10
C ALA A 215 -14.28 -1.67 -4.36
N VAL A 216 -13.35 -0.71 -4.25
CA VAL A 216 -12.83 0.06 -5.39
C VAL A 216 -11.31 -0.09 -5.38
N PRO A 217 -10.67 -0.65 -6.43
CA PRO A 217 -9.23 -0.81 -6.44
C PRO A 217 -8.47 0.49 -6.18
N PRO A 218 -7.45 0.47 -5.29
CA PRO A 218 -6.83 -0.66 -4.61
C PRO A 218 -7.33 -0.86 -3.18
N GLN A 219 -8.48 -0.27 -2.83
CA GLN A 219 -9.05 -0.32 -1.49
C GLN A 219 -9.66 -1.69 -1.21
N ILE A 220 -9.27 -2.25 -0.06
CA ILE A 220 -9.84 -3.48 0.47
C ILE A 220 -10.63 -3.10 1.72
N PRO A 221 -11.98 -3.09 1.66
CA PRO A 221 -12.82 -2.62 2.77
C PRO A 221 -12.75 -3.55 3.99
N SER A 222 -12.63 -4.85 3.75
CA SER A 222 -12.56 -5.88 4.79
C SER A 222 -11.15 -5.90 5.40
N ILE A 223 -11.03 -5.49 6.66
CA ILE A 223 -9.76 -5.49 7.42
C ILE A 223 -9.13 -6.90 7.43
N PRO A 224 -9.88 -7.99 7.68
CA PRO A 224 -9.33 -9.34 7.59
C PRO A 224 -8.74 -9.66 6.21
N LEU A 225 -9.43 -9.29 5.12
CA LEU A 225 -8.93 -9.52 3.77
C LEU A 225 -7.69 -8.66 3.45
N GLN A 226 -7.66 -7.41 3.92
CA GLN A 226 -6.50 -6.54 3.80
C GLN A 226 -5.29 -7.13 4.54
N ASN A 227 -5.48 -7.64 5.77
CA ASN A 227 -4.42 -8.29 6.52
C ASN A 227 -3.91 -9.55 5.82
N TYR A 228 -4.81 -10.38 5.29
CA TYR A 228 -4.44 -11.54 4.49
C TYR A 228 -3.59 -11.14 3.27
N ARG A 229 -4.01 -10.11 2.53
CA ARG A 229 -3.28 -9.57 1.36
C ARG A 229 -1.83 -9.20 1.68
N TRP A 230 -1.57 -8.59 2.82
CA TRP A 230 -0.20 -8.22 3.21
C TRP A 230 0.61 -9.41 3.69
N MET A 231 -0.03 -10.40 4.32
CA MET A 231 0.64 -11.65 4.66
C MET A 231 1.04 -12.47 3.44
N LEU A 232 0.36 -12.31 2.30
CA LEU A 232 0.84 -12.90 1.04
C LEU A 232 2.19 -12.30 0.61
N GLU A 233 2.42 -11.01 0.79
CA GLU A 233 3.74 -10.39 0.47
C GLU A 233 4.82 -10.84 1.44
N GLU A 234 4.52 -10.91 2.73
CA GLU A 234 5.46 -11.49 3.71
C GLU A 234 5.78 -12.94 3.37
N PHE A 235 4.77 -13.72 2.95
CA PHE A 235 4.98 -15.10 2.56
C PHE A 235 5.87 -15.20 1.32
N ARG A 236 5.67 -14.35 0.31
CA ARG A 236 6.59 -14.24 -0.83
C ARG A 236 8.02 -13.93 -0.39
N ILE A 237 8.22 -12.98 0.53
CA ILE A 237 9.56 -12.70 1.08
C ILE A 237 10.15 -13.95 1.76
N SER A 238 9.37 -14.67 2.55
CA SER A 238 9.83 -15.89 3.23
C SER A 238 10.19 -17.04 2.27
N LEU A 239 9.54 -17.12 1.11
CA LEU A 239 9.80 -18.14 0.11
C LEU A 239 11.01 -17.80 -0.78
N PHE A 240 11.09 -16.55 -1.24
CA PHE A 240 12.00 -16.17 -2.32
C PHE A 240 13.20 -15.32 -1.85
N ALA A 241 13.05 -14.59 -0.75
CA ALA A 241 14.00 -13.56 -0.31
C ALA A 241 14.26 -13.56 1.21
N GLN A 242 14.46 -14.76 1.80
CA GLN A 242 14.64 -14.97 3.24
C GLN A 242 15.62 -14.03 3.94
N GLN A 243 16.71 -13.65 3.25
CA GLN A 243 17.74 -12.73 3.78
C GLN A 243 17.21 -11.32 4.07
N LEU A 244 16.08 -10.91 3.48
CA LEU A 244 15.47 -9.61 3.74
C LEU A 244 14.64 -9.58 5.04
N GLY A 245 14.30 -10.75 5.59
CA GLY A 245 13.45 -10.88 6.77
C GLY A 245 11.97 -10.54 6.49
N ALA A 246 11.07 -11.31 7.11
CA ALA A 246 9.65 -10.97 7.14
C ALA A 246 9.39 -10.00 8.32
N VAL A 247 8.53 -9.01 8.12
CA VAL A 247 8.17 -8.05 9.19
C VAL A 247 7.29 -8.73 10.24
N LEU A 248 6.48 -9.69 9.81
CA LEU A 248 5.65 -10.50 10.67
C LEU A 248 5.91 -11.99 10.41
N PRO A 249 5.85 -12.84 11.45
CA PRO A 249 5.91 -14.29 11.26
C PRO A 249 4.81 -14.76 10.32
N VAL A 250 5.18 -15.50 9.29
CA VAL A 250 4.27 -16.00 8.26
C VAL A 250 4.56 -17.45 7.92
N SER A 251 3.51 -18.22 7.66
CA SER A 251 3.56 -19.62 7.26
C SER A 251 2.25 -19.98 6.54
N GLU A 252 2.24 -21.12 5.87
CA GLU A 252 1.03 -21.71 5.28
C GLU A 252 -0.11 -21.81 6.30
N LYS A 253 0.16 -22.38 7.49
CA LYS A 253 -0.80 -22.49 8.58
C LYS A 253 -1.37 -21.12 8.98
N ARG A 254 -0.51 -20.09 9.03
CA ARG A 254 -0.94 -18.74 9.40
C ARG A 254 -1.82 -18.10 8.34
N LEU A 255 -1.55 -18.35 7.06
CA LEU A 255 -2.43 -17.91 5.98
C LEU A 255 -3.79 -18.60 6.08
N ASP A 256 -3.84 -19.92 6.29
CA ASP A 256 -5.10 -20.64 6.48
C ASP A 256 -5.92 -20.11 7.68
N GLU A 257 -5.26 -19.80 8.81
CA GLU A 257 -5.91 -19.18 9.98
C GLU A 257 -6.51 -17.80 9.65
N LEU A 258 -5.78 -16.96 8.92
CA LEU A 258 -6.25 -15.64 8.52
C LEU A 258 -7.39 -15.72 7.51
N TRP A 259 -7.32 -16.70 6.60
CA TRP A 259 -8.39 -16.97 5.64
C TRP A 259 -9.67 -17.41 6.34
N ALA A 260 -9.58 -18.33 7.32
CA ALA A 260 -10.73 -18.75 8.12
C ALA A 260 -11.37 -17.57 8.89
N ARG A 261 -10.55 -16.65 9.41
CA ARG A 261 -11.05 -15.42 10.06
C ARG A 261 -11.79 -14.52 9.08
N TYR A 262 -11.25 -14.32 7.87
CA TYR A 262 -11.95 -13.58 6.81
C TYR A 262 -13.30 -14.23 6.48
N LEU A 263 -13.35 -15.54 6.25
CA LEU A 263 -14.61 -16.25 5.98
C LEU A 263 -15.61 -16.12 7.13
N SER A 264 -15.15 -16.08 8.38
CA SER A 264 -16.03 -15.88 9.54
C SER A 264 -16.59 -14.46 9.65
N SER A 265 -15.85 -13.44 9.19
CA SER A 265 -16.31 -12.05 9.23
C SER A 265 -17.29 -11.70 8.12
N GLU A 266 -17.28 -12.45 7.01
CA GLU A 266 -18.17 -12.21 5.86
C GLU A 266 -19.48 -13.02 5.93
N ARG A 267 -19.66 -13.90 6.92
CA ARG A 267 -20.95 -14.56 7.14
C ARG A 267 -21.95 -13.54 7.69
N PRO A 268 -23.13 -13.37 7.06
CA PRO A 268 -24.18 -12.55 7.64
C PRO A 268 -24.56 -13.12 9.02
N GLN A 269 -24.62 -12.23 10.02
CA GLN A 269 -25.21 -12.53 11.33
C GLN A 269 -26.73 -12.69 11.21
#